data_AF-A0A6C2C7P9-F1
#
_entry.id   AF-A0A6C2C7P9-F1
#
_cell.length_a   1.000
_cell.length_b   1.000
_cell.length_c   1.000
_cell.angle_alpha   90.00
_cell.angle_beta   90.00
_cell.angle_gamma   90.00
#
_symmetry.space_group_name_H-M   'P 1'
#
loop_
_entity.id
_entity.type
_entity.pdbx_description
1 polymer ?
#
loop_
_entity_poly.entity_id
_entity_poly.type
_entity_poly.pdbx_seq_one_letter_code
_entity_poly.pdbx_strand_id
1 'polypeptide(L)'
;MFSLYKWEFEAIIRGLKLKEIDDAERYAARLFNERYVMNAKKPKFNKIFNRKKLESKVSEMFTEQKKPNQNRRLQLMKNVQKAFSNH
;
A
#
# COMPACT_ATOMS: atom_id res chain seq x y z
N MET A 1 5.89 -2.46 -34.19
CA MET A 1 5.17 -3.11 -33.07
C MET A 1 5.97 -2.79 -31.81
N PHE A 2 5.46 -1.92 -30.93
CA PHE A 2 6.19 -1.59 -29.69
C PHE A 2 6.07 -2.76 -28.72
N SER A 3 7.15 -3.53 -28.60
CA SER A 3 7.33 -4.48 -27.51
C SER A 3 7.66 -3.68 -26.26
N LEU A 4 6.68 -3.43 -25.40
CA LEU A 4 6.91 -2.76 -24.12
C LEU A 4 7.53 -3.76 -23.14
N TYR A 5 8.67 -3.40 -22.55
CA TYR A 5 9.26 -4.24 -21.51
C TYR A 5 8.37 -4.23 -20.26
N LYS A 6 8.35 -5.35 -19.51
CA LYS A 6 7.54 -5.49 -18.29
C LYS A 6 7.72 -4.31 -17.31
N TRP A 7 8.95 -3.84 -17.13
CA TRP A 7 9.26 -2.74 -16.22
C TRP A 7 8.69 -1.39 -16.71
N GLU A 8 8.64 -1.16 -18.03
CA GLU A 8 8.04 0.04 -18.62
C GLU A 8 6.53 0.04 -18.39
N PHE A 9 5.89 -1.12 -18.60
CA PHE A 9 4.46 -1.28 -18.33
C PHE A 9 4.12 -1.03 -16.86
N GLU A 10 4.89 -1.62 -15.94
CA GLU A 10 4.73 -1.42 -14.51
C GLU A 10 4.93 0.05 -14.11
N ALA A 11 5.92 0.73 -14.69
CA ALA A 11 6.17 2.15 -14.44
C ALA A 11 5.00 3.02 -14.90
N ILE A 12 4.41 2.75 -16.08
CA ILE A 12 3.25 3.47 -16.60
C ILE A 12 2.04 3.28 -15.68
N ILE A 13 1.72 2.03 -15.30
CA ILE A 13 0.58 1.78 -14.42
C ILE A 13 0.81 2.43 -13.04
N ARG A 14 2.03 2.33 -12.50
CA ARG A 14 2.37 2.99 -11.23
C ARG A 14 2.16 4.50 -11.32
N GLY A 15 2.61 5.13 -12.40
CA GLY A 15 2.40 6.56 -12.65
C GLY A 15 0.91 6.94 -12.71
N LEU A 16 0.09 6.16 -13.41
CA LEU A 16 -1.37 6.36 -13.47
C LEU A 16 -2.01 6.26 -12.08
N LYS A 17 -1.60 5.28 -11.27
CA LYS A 17 -2.11 5.12 -9.89
C LYS A 17 -1.69 6.26 -8.96
N LEU A 18 -0.48 6.78 -9.11
CA LEU A 18 -0.03 7.95 -8.35
C LEU A 18 -0.83 9.21 -8.75
N LYS A 19 -1.13 9.39 -10.04
CA LYS A 19 -2.01 10.48 -10.50
C LYS A 19 -3.40 10.40 -9.87
N GLU A 20 -4.01 9.20 -9.82
CA GLU A 20 -5.30 9.01 -9.15
C GLU A 20 -5.26 9.43 -7.67
N ILE A 21 -4.14 9.19 -6.97
CA ILE A 21 -3.93 9.62 -5.59
C ILE A 21 -3.85 11.14 -5.49
N ASP A 22 -3.13 11.81 -6.41
CA ASP A 22 -3.06 13.27 -6.46
C ASP A 22 -4.43 13.90 -6.66
N ASP A 23 -5.24 13.35 -7.58
CA ASP A 23 -6.59 13.84 -7.85
C ASP A 23 -7.51 13.65 -6.63
N ALA A 24 -7.41 12.51 -5.95
CA ALA A 24 -8.14 12.25 -4.72
C ALA A 24 -7.73 13.20 -3.57
N GLU A 25 -6.44 13.55 -3.46
CA GLU A 25 -5.96 14.51 -2.47
C GLU A 25 -6.53 15.91 -2.71
N ARG A 26 -6.51 16.37 -3.97
CA ARG A 26 -7.10 17.67 -4.36
C ARG A 26 -8.59 17.72 -4.05
N TYR A 27 -9.31 16.64 -4.34
CA TYR A 27 -10.74 16.54 -4.03
C TYR A 27 -11.01 16.55 -2.52
N ALA A 28 -10.23 15.79 -1.74
CA ALA A 28 -10.34 15.77 -0.29
C ALA A 28 -10.03 17.15 0.32
N ALA A 29 -9.02 17.86 -0.19
CA ALA A 29 -8.69 19.22 0.22
C ALA A 29 -9.83 20.21 -0.09
N ARG A 30 -10.44 20.11 -1.28
CA ARG A 30 -11.61 20.94 -1.63
C ARG A 30 -12.78 20.70 -0.68
N LEU A 31 -13.17 19.44 -0.44
CA LEU A 31 -14.25 19.10 0.50
C LEU A 31 -13.95 19.54 1.93
N PHE A 32 -12.68 19.45 2.35
CA PHE A 32 -12.25 19.91 3.65
C PHE A 32 -12.42 21.42 3.82
N ASN A 33 -12.10 22.18 2.77
CA ASN A 33 -12.30 23.63 2.72
C ASN A 33 -13.78 24.00 2.63
N GLU A 34 -14.60 23.24 1.90
CA GLU A 34 -16.04 23.46 1.83
C GLU A 34 -16.72 23.30 3.20
N ARG A 35 -16.29 22.31 4.01
CA ARG A 35 -16.78 22.17 5.39
C ARG A 35 -16.49 23.37 6.27
N TYR A 36 -15.42 24.13 5.98
CA TYR A 36 -15.16 25.40 6.66
C TYR A 36 -16.25 26.41 6.37
N VAL A 37 -16.64 26.53 5.10
CA VAL A 37 -17.71 27.44 4.64
C VAL A 37 -19.06 27.03 5.24
N MET A 38 -19.30 25.71 5.37
CA MET A 38 -20.52 25.15 5.97
C MET A 38 -20.56 25.23 7.51
N ASN A 39 -19.59 25.88 8.17
CA ASN A 39 -19.48 25.99 9.63
C ASN A 39 -19.57 24.64 10.39
N ALA A 40 -19.18 23.55 9.73
CA ALA A 40 -19.19 22.22 10.31
C ALA A 40 -17.89 21.93 11.07
N LYS A 41 -17.95 21.11 12.13
CA LYS A 41 -16.77 20.70 12.89
C LYS A 41 -15.74 20.02 11.97
N LYS A 42 -14.52 20.57 11.92
CA LYS A 42 -13.42 20.05 11.09
C LYS A 42 -12.79 18.80 11.72
N PRO A 43 -12.86 17.62 11.08
CA PRO A 43 -12.06 16.47 11.49
C PRO A 43 -10.58 16.69 11.14
N LYS A 44 -9.66 15.87 11.68
CA LYS A 44 -8.26 15.90 11.26
C LYS A 44 -8.14 15.45 9.80
N PHE A 45 -7.41 16.18 8.95
CA PHE A 45 -7.24 15.85 7.53
C PHE A 45 -6.73 14.42 7.31
N ASN A 46 -5.78 13.97 8.14
CA ASN A 46 -5.25 12.60 8.13
C ASN A 46 -6.31 11.50 8.34
N LYS A 47 -7.49 11.83 8.89
CA LYS A 47 -8.63 10.90 9.00
C LYS A 47 -9.49 10.86 7.73
N ILE A 48 -9.44 11.89 6.90
CA ILE A 48 -10.14 11.97 5.62
C ILE A 48 -9.27 11.36 4.53
N PHE A 49 -7.99 11.75 4.49
CA PHE A 49 -7.06 11.33 3.46
C PHE A 49 -5.69 11.05 4.06
N ASN A 50 -5.08 9.93 3.68
CA ASN A 50 -3.73 9.56 4.10
C ASN A 50 -2.93 9.11 2.88
N ARG A 51 -2.21 10.07 2.30
CA ARG A 51 -1.38 9.90 1.10
C ARG A 51 -0.38 8.75 1.25
N LYS A 52 0.39 8.76 2.34
CA LYS A 52 1.43 7.76 2.63
C LYS A 52 0.89 6.33 2.63
N LYS A 53 -0.31 6.13 3.18
CA LYS A 53 -0.96 4.81 3.20
C LYS A 53 -1.36 4.36 1.78
N LEU A 54 -1.83 5.27 0.94
CA LEU A 54 -2.21 4.97 -0.44
C LEU A 54 -0.98 4.69 -1.31
N GLU A 55 0.07 5.50 -1.18
CA GLU A 55 1.34 5.29 -1.88
C GLU A 55 2.00 3.96 -1.49
N SER A 56 1.96 3.60 -0.18
CA SER A 56 2.45 2.29 0.29
C SER A 56 1.71 1.14 -0.40
N LYS A 57 0.37 1.22 -0.48
CA LYS A 57 -0.43 0.20 -1.18
C LYS A 57 -0.06 0.10 -2.66
N VAL A 58 0.15 1.23 -3.33
CA VAL A 58 0.60 1.23 -4.73
C VAL A 58 1.97 0.58 -4.83
N SER A 59 2.92 0.92 -3.95
CA SER A 59 4.25 0.29 -3.93
C SER A 59 4.16 -1.22 -3.72
N GLU A 60 3.31 -1.67 -2.78
CA GLU A 60 3.11 -3.07 -2.44
C GLU A 60 2.61 -3.92 -3.62
N MET A 61 1.77 -3.35 -4.50
CA MET A 61 1.25 -4.03 -5.69
C MET A 61 2.34 -4.41 -6.71
N PHE A 62 3.45 -3.68 -6.72
CA PHE A 62 4.55 -3.86 -7.68
C PHE A 62 5.82 -4.44 -7.05
N THR A 63 5.88 -4.56 -5.73
CA THR A 63 6.92 -5.37 -5.09
C THR A 63 6.57 -6.84 -5.22
N GLU A 64 7.51 -7.65 -5.70
CA GLU A 64 7.38 -9.10 -5.65
C GLU A 64 7.05 -9.52 -4.21
N GLN A 65 5.96 -10.25 -4.02
CA GLN A 65 5.57 -10.74 -2.71
C GLN A 65 6.75 -11.52 -2.14
N LYS A 66 7.37 -10.99 -1.07
CA LYS A 66 8.44 -11.69 -0.36
C LYS A 66 7.89 -13.06 0.00
N LYS A 67 8.45 -14.12 -0.60
CA LYS A 67 8.11 -15.51 -0.26
C LYS A 67 8.12 -15.60 1.28
N PRO A 68 7.10 -16.21 1.90
CA PRO A 68 7.02 -16.29 3.35
C PRO A 68 8.36 -16.80 3.88
N ASN A 69 8.96 -16.07 4.82
CA ASN A 69 10.33 -16.23 5.27
C ASN A 69 10.61 -17.72 5.56
N GLN A 70 11.25 -18.39 4.60
CA GLN A 70 11.39 -19.85 4.56
C GLN A 70 12.10 -20.35 5.82
N ASN A 71 12.96 -19.50 6.38
CA ASN A 71 13.67 -19.70 7.64
C ASN A 71 12.74 -19.78 8.86
N ARG A 72 11.66 -19.00 8.93
CA ARG A 72 10.73 -19.05 10.08
C ARG A 72 9.91 -20.34 10.08
N ARG A 73 9.55 -20.84 8.90
CA ARG A 73 8.86 -22.13 8.74
C ARG A 73 9.79 -23.29 9.09
N LEU A 74 11.05 -23.24 8.65
CA LEU A 74 12.09 -24.20 9.05
C LEU A 74 12.35 -24.20 10.56
N GLN A 75 12.41 -23.01 11.19
CA GLN A 75 12.57 -22.89 12.65
C GLN A 75 11.38 -23.49 13.40
N LEU A 76 10.15 -23.23 12.96
CA LEU A 76 8.95 -23.84 13.54
C LEU A 76 8.96 -25.37 13.41
N MET A 77 9.35 -25.92 12.25
CA MET A 77 9.47 -27.37 12.07
C MET A 77 10.53 -27.98 12.98
N LYS A 78 11.69 -27.34 13.13
CA LYS A 78 12.74 -27.79 14.06
C LYS A 78 12.25 -27.80 15.52
N ASN A 79 11.50 -26.77 15.92
CA ASN A 79 10.96 -26.68 17.27
C ASN A 79 9.89 -27.75 17.54
N VAL A 80 9.03 -28.03 16.56
CA VAL A 80 8.03 -29.11 16.62
C VAL A 80 8.75 -30.46 16.73
N GLN A 81 9.71 -30.74 15.84
CA GLN A 81 10.46 -32.00 15.86
C GLN A 81 11.17 -32.23 17.19
N LYS A 82 11.76 -31.19 17.78
CA LYS A 82 12.41 -31.26 19.10
C LYS A 82 11.42 -31.52 20.26
N ALA A 83 10.20 -30.98 20.18
CA ALA A 83 9.18 -31.22 21.19
C ALA A 83 8.65 -32.67 21.16
N PHE A 84 8.58 -33.27 19.96
CA PHE A 84 8.10 -34.64 19.78
C PHE A 84 9.21 -35.71 19.84
N SER A 85 10.50 -35.34 19.83
CA SER A 85 11.62 -36.28 19.94
C SER A 85 12.02 -36.65 21.37
N ASN A 86 11.44 -35.97 22.38
CA ASN A 86 11.71 -36.22 23.80
C ASN A 86 10.62 -37.09 24.48
N HIS A 87 9.85 -37.84 23.68
CA HIS A 87 8.89 -38.84 24.13
C HIS A 87 9.26 -40.23 23.60
#